data_AF-A0A438GF31-F1
#
_entry.id   AF-A0A438GF31-F1
#
_cell.length_a   1.000
_cell.length_b   1.000
_cell.length_c   1.000
_cell.angle_alpha   90.00
_cell.angle_beta   90.00
_cell.angle_gamma   90.00
#
_symmetry.space_group_name_H-M   'P 1'
#
loop_
_entity.id
_entity.type
_entity.pdbx_description
1 polymer ?
#
loop_
_entity_poly.entity_id
_entity_poly.type
_entity_poly.pdbx_seq_one_letter_code
_entity_poly.pdbx_strand_id
1 'polypeptide(L)' 'MAKTSQKELFDMVMKKEWTEVVKMYKQNLGIHTAKITSSGDTALHIAVSEGSVEMVEQLIKVLDSKGRKML' A
#
# COMPACT_ATOMS: atom_id res chain seq x y z
N MET A 1 -0.43 -7.92 18.54
CA MET A 1 -0.11 -7.49 17.15
C MET A 1 -0.72 -6.12 16.97
N ALA A 2 0.09 -5.09 16.71
CA ALA A 2 -0.41 -3.71 16.63
C ALA A 2 -1.46 -3.59 15.52
N LYS A 3 -2.59 -2.98 15.84
CA LYS A 3 -3.66 -2.67 14.88
C LYS A 3 -3.15 -1.54 13.99
N THR A 4 -2.48 -1.89 12.90
CA THR A 4 -1.93 -0.91 11.96
C THR A 4 -3.04 -0.08 11.33
N SER A 5 -2.90 1.25 11.35
CA SER A 5 -3.97 2.19 11.01
C SER A 5 -3.75 2.88 9.66
N GLN A 6 -4.84 3.30 9.02
CA GLN A 6 -4.84 4.12 7.79
C GLN A 6 -3.94 5.37 7.92
N LYS A 7 -3.86 5.95 9.13
CA LYS A 7 -2.98 7.09 9.43
C LYS A 7 -1.50 6.72 9.32
N GLU A 8 -1.09 5.56 9.82
CA GLU A 8 0.30 5.12 9.72
C GLU A 8 0.69 4.88 8.26
N LEU A 9 -0.20 4.25 7.48
CA LEU A 9 0.02 4.09 6.04
C LEU A 9 0.15 5.45 5.34
N PHE A 10 -0.71 6.41 5.66
CA PHE A 10 -0.62 7.77 5.15
C PHE A 10 0.75 8.40 5.47
N ASP A 11 1.16 8.38 6.73
CA ASP A 11 2.42 8.97 7.19
C ASP A 11 3.63 8.35 6.46
N MET A 12 3.65 7.02 6.28
CA MET A 12 4.71 6.32 5.55
C MET A 12 4.76 6.70 4.07
N VAL A 13 3.60 6.75 3.40
CA VAL A 13 3.52 7.11 1.97
C VAL A 13 4.01 8.54 1.75
N MET A 14 3.56 9.49 2.59
CA MET A 14 3.98 10.90 2.48
C MET A 14 5.48 11.10 2.76
N LYS A 15 6.08 10.26 3.60
CA LYS A 15 7.53 10.25 3.87
C LYS A 15 8.35 9.43 2.88
N LYS A 16 7.74 8.82 1.87
CA LYS A 16 8.39 7.90 0.91
C LYS A 16 9.02 6.67 1.55
N GLU A 17 8.50 6.22 2.69
CA GLU A 17 8.98 5.03 3.42
C GLU A 17 8.46 3.73 2.76
N TRP A 18 8.67 3.60 1.44
CA TRP A 18 8.01 2.59 0.62
C TRP A 18 8.36 1.15 1.00
N THR A 19 9.56 0.91 1.53
CA THR A 19 9.94 -0.39 2.08
C THR A 19 8.98 -0.85 3.18
N GLU A 20 8.59 0.05 4.09
CA GLU A 20 7.63 -0.25 5.15
C GLU A 20 6.19 -0.34 4.62
N VAL A 21 5.84 0.46 3.61
CA VAL A 21 4.54 0.34 2.90
C VAL A 21 4.38 -1.05 2.29
N VAL A 22 5.39 -1.54 1.55
CA VAL A 22 5.37 -2.87 0.91
C VAL A 22 5.30 -3.98 1.96
N LYS A 23 6.03 -3.85 3.07
CA LYS A 23 5.97 -4.80 4.20
C LYS A 23 4.59 -4.83 4.83
N MET A 24 3.96 -3.67 5.02
CA MET A 24 2.59 -3.57 5.53
C MET A 24 1.59 -4.24 4.58
N TYR A 25 1.71 -3.99 3.27
CA TYR A 25 0.91 -4.66 2.25
C TYR A 25 1.06 -6.19 2.31
N LYS A 26 2.25 -6.72 2.60
CA LYS A 26 2.45 -8.19 2.72
C LYS A 26 1.75 -8.80 3.94
N GLN A 27 1.60 -8.01 5.00
CA GLN A 27 1.11 -8.45 6.31
C GLN A 27 -0.40 -8.29 6.49
N ASN A 28 -1.02 -7.27 5.89
CA ASN A 28 -2.43 -6.94 6.11
C ASN A 28 -3.17 -6.69 4.80
N LEU A 29 -4.09 -7.60 4.43
CA LEU A 29 -4.89 -7.46 3.20
C LEU A 29 -5.85 -6.26 3.26
N GLY A 30 -6.37 -5.94 4.45
CA GLY A 30 -7.32 -4.82 4.61
C GLY A 30 -6.69 -3.45 4.35
N ILE A 31 -5.36 -3.35 4.33
CA ILE A 31 -4.67 -2.08 4.09
C ILE A 31 -4.62 -1.72 2.60
N HIS A 32 -4.77 -2.71 1.71
CA HIS A 32 -4.62 -2.53 0.26
C HIS A 32 -5.62 -1.53 -0.32
N THR A 33 -6.81 -1.49 0.25
CA THR A 33 -7.93 -0.63 -0.13
C THR A 33 -8.12 0.53 0.85
N ALA A 34 -7.18 0.76 1.76
CA ALA A 34 -7.27 1.86 2.71
C ALA A 34 -7.15 3.20 1.98
N LYS A 35 -8.18 4.03 2.13
CA LYS A 35 -8.25 5.39 1.58
C LYS A 35 -7.42 6.34 2.45
N ILE A 36 -6.20 6.67 2.07
CA ILE A 36 -5.27 7.45 2.91
C ILE A 36 -5.40 8.97 2.73
N THR A 37 -6.13 9.45 1.72
CA THR A 37 -6.41 10.88 1.51
C THR A 37 -7.90 11.20 1.60
N SER A 38 -8.23 12.49 1.72
CA SER A 38 -9.63 12.97 1.70
C SER A 38 -10.34 12.73 0.36
N SER A 39 -9.60 12.72 -0.76
CA SER A 39 -10.07 12.32 -2.09
C SER A 39 -10.32 10.82 -2.21
N GLY A 40 -9.85 10.02 -1.25
CA GLY A 40 -10.04 8.58 -1.24
C GLY A 40 -8.93 7.78 -1.90
N ASP A 41 -7.76 8.40 -2.15
CA ASP A 41 -6.61 7.73 -2.77
C ASP A 41 -6.04 6.66 -1.85
N THR A 42 -5.54 5.59 -2.45
CA THR A 42 -4.77 4.54 -1.75
C THR A 42 -3.28 4.76 -1.95
N ALA A 43 -2.42 4.02 -1.26
CA ALA A 43 -0.97 4.10 -1.49
C ALA A 43 -0.57 3.81 -2.95
N LEU A 44 -1.34 2.94 -3.65
CA LEU A 44 -1.11 2.65 -5.07
C LEU A 44 -1.43 3.85 -5.97
N HIS A 45 -2.52 4.58 -5.70
CA HIS A 45 -2.84 5.80 -6.45
C HIS A 45 -1.72 6.84 -6.34
N ILE A 46 -1.18 7.02 -5.13
CA ILE A 46 -0.05 7.94 -4.89
C ILE A 46 1.19 7.49 -5.68
N ALA A 47 1.58 6.21 -5.60
CA ALA A 47 2.73 5.69 -6.34
C ALA A 47 2.60 5.88 -7.87
N VAL A 48 1.40 5.67 -8.42
CA VAL A 48 1.08 5.91 -9.84
C VAL A 48 1.19 7.39 -10.17
N SER A 49 0.59 8.27 -9.35
CA SER A 49 0.59 9.72 -9.61
C SER A 49 1.99 10.33 -9.61
N GLU A 50 2.91 9.72 -8.88
CA GLU A 50 4.31 10.14 -8.78
C GLU A 50 5.19 9.53 -9.89
N GLY A 51 4.64 8.68 -10.76
CA GLY A 51 5.41 8.00 -11.79
C GLY A 51 6.42 6.98 -11.27
N SER A 52 6.26 6.50 -10.02
CA SER A 52 7.20 5.56 -9.41
C SER A 52 6.92 4.12 -9.87
N VAL A 53 7.39 3.78 -11.08
CA VAL A 53 7.17 2.47 -11.71
C VAL A 53 7.59 1.31 -10.79
N GLU A 54 8.75 1.43 -10.14
CA GLU A 54 9.26 0.40 -9.23
C GLU A 54 8.28 0.12 -8.07
N MET A 55 7.72 1.16 -7.45
CA MET A 55 6.80 0.99 -6.33
C MET A 55 5.46 0.43 -6.78
N VAL A 56 4.97 0.86 -7.94
CA VAL A 56 3.76 0.31 -8.56
C VAL A 56 3.92 -1.20 -8.78
N GLU A 57 5.03 -1.64 -9.37
CA GLU A 57 5.32 -3.05 -9.59
C GLU A 57 5.38 -3.85 -8.27
N GLN A 58 6.06 -3.33 -7.26
CA GLN A 58 6.16 -4.00 -5.96
C GLN A 58 4.79 -4.15 -5.28
N LEU A 59 3.97 -3.11 -5.28
CA LEU A 59 2.64 -3.14 -4.67
C LEU A 59 1.71 -4.10 -5.43
N ILE A 60 1.69 -4.05 -6.77
CA ILE A 60 0.90 -4.97 -7.60
C ILE A 60 1.34 -6.43 -7.39
N LYS A 61 2.65 -6.70 -7.34
CA LYS A 61 3.16 -8.05 -7.08
C LYS A 61 2.68 -8.60 -5.74
N VAL A 62 2.60 -7.77 -4.70
CA VAL A 62 2.04 -8.18 -3.41
C VAL A 62 0.55 -8.49 -3.54
N LEU A 63 -0.24 -7.64 -4.23
CA LEU A 63 -1.67 -7.85 -4.45
C LEU A 63 -1.95 -9.16 -5.22
N ASP A 64 -1.25 -9.36 -6.32
CA ASP A 64 -1.37 -10.54 -7.20
C ASP A 64 -0.94 -11.84 -6.49
N SER A 65 0.13 -11.79 -5.70
CA SER A 65 0.58 -12.95 -4.90
C SER A 65 -0.45 -13.38 -3.84
N LYS A 66 -1.32 -12.47 -3.41
CA LYS A 66 -2.38 -12.75 -2.44
C LYS A 66 -3.68 -13.14 -3.13
N GLY A 67 -4.01 -12.53 -4.27
CA GLY A 67 -5.15 -12.93 -5.11
C GLY A 67 -5.07 -14.40 -5.56
N ARG A 68 -3.88 -14.88 -5.94
CA ARG A 68 -3.66 -16.29 -6.31
C ARG A 68 -3.73 -17.29 -5.14
N LYS A 69 -3.62 -16.85 -3.89
CA LYS A 69 -3.74 -17.73 -2.71
C LYS A 69 -5.18 -17.83 -2.18
N MET A 70 -6.08 -17.00 -2.69
CA MET A 70 -7.51 -17.00 -2.32
C MET A 70 -8.39 -17.80 -3.30
N LEU A 71 -7.80 -18.32 -4.39
CA LEU A 71 -8.34 -19.34 -5.28
C LEU A 71 -7.71 -20.70 -4.94
#